data_AF-A0ABD6F458-F1
#
_entry.id   AF-A0ABD6F458-F1
#
_cell.length_a   1.000
_cell.length_b   1.000
_cell.length_c   1.000
_cell.angle_alpha   90.00
_cell.angle_beta   90.00
_cell.angle_gamma   90.00
#
_symmetry.space_group_name_H-M   'P 1'
#
loop_
_entity.id
_entity.type
_entity.pdbx_description
1 polymer ?
#
loop_
_entity_poly.entity_id
_entity_poly.type
_entity_poly.pdbx_seq_one_letter_code
_entity_poly.pdbx_strand_id
1 'polypeptide(L)'
;MHGRLYQNIILIGGNTAFEGYRKRVLNEVRSLASDLYTVRLRPVTDPITHAWNCGRSAIASLNARFVSKAEYEEHGPAICHKRYFIFHDF
;
A
#
# COMPACT_ATOMS: atom_id res chain seq x y z
N MET A 1 -11.33 11.30 -8.33
CA MET A 1 -10.35 10.31 -7.81
C MET A 1 -11.00 9.01 -7.33
N HIS A 2 -12.18 9.08 -6.68
CA HIS A 2 -12.90 7.93 -6.09
C HIS A 2 -12.99 6.66 -6.94
N GLY A 3 -13.45 6.75 -8.20
CA GLY A 3 -13.60 5.57 -9.06
C GLY A 3 -12.30 4.78 -9.30
N ARG A 4 -11.15 5.48 -9.43
CA ARG A 4 -9.84 4.82 -9.60
C ARG A 4 -9.44 4.05 -8.34
N LEU A 5 -9.73 4.56 -7.15
CA LEU A 5 -9.40 3.89 -5.90
C LEU A 5 -10.27 2.63 -5.70
N TYR A 6 -11.58 2.72 -5.96
CA TYR A 6 -12.48 1.57 -5.88
C TYR A 6 -12.10 0.43 -6.86
N GLN A 7 -11.50 0.76 -8.00
CA GLN A 7 -11.02 -0.23 -8.97
C GLN A 7 -9.66 -0.85 -8.62
N ASN A 8 -8.96 -0.34 -7.60
CA ASN A 8 -7.58 -0.70 -7.27
C ASN A 8 -7.39 -1.03 -5.79
N ILE A 9 -8.33 -1.77 -5.21
CA ILE A 9 -8.19 -2.27 -3.84
C ILE A 9 -7.33 -3.53 -3.86
N ILE A 10 -6.33 -3.60 -2.99
CA ILE A 10 -5.43 -4.75 -2.85
C ILE A 10 -5.56 -5.27 -1.42
N LEU A 11 -5.88 -6.55 -1.26
CA LEU A 11 -5.96 -7.20 0.06
C LEU A 11 -4.65 -7.96 0.30
N ILE A 12 -3.92 -7.57 1.36
CA ILE A 12 -2.65 -8.19 1.78
C ILE A 12 -2.64 -8.44 3.29
N GLY A 13 -1.72 -9.27 3.76
CA GLY A 13 -1.58 -9.67 5.15
C GLY A 13 -2.25 -11.00 5.47
N GLY A 14 -1.88 -11.60 6.61
CA GLY A 14 -2.33 -12.95 6.99
C GLY A 14 -3.85 -13.10 7.08
N ASN A 15 -4.55 -12.09 7.61
CA ASN A 15 -6.00 -12.14 7.78
C ASN A 15 -6.77 -12.25 6.46
N THR A 16 -6.18 -11.86 5.33
CA THR A 16 -6.88 -11.95 4.04
C THR A 16 -6.90 -13.36 3.47
N ALA A 17 -6.14 -14.29 4.09
CA ALA A 17 -6.08 -15.70 3.69
C ALA A 17 -7.24 -16.53 4.27
N PHE A 18 -8.06 -15.98 5.18
CA PHE A 18 -9.27 -16.67 5.65
C PHE A 18 -10.25 -16.89 4.50
N GLU A 19 -10.80 -18.09 4.41
CA GLU A 19 -11.80 -18.44 3.40
C GLU A 19 -12.99 -17.48 3.46
N GLY A 20 -13.48 -17.05 2.30
CA GLY A 20 -14.63 -16.14 2.21
C GLY A 20 -14.33 -14.67 2.54
N TYR A 21 -13.18 -14.33 3.16
CA TYR A 21 -12.83 -12.95 3.54
C TYR A 21 -12.90 -12.00 2.35
N ARG A 22 -12.28 -12.39 1.22
CA ARG A 22 -12.26 -11.61 -0.02
C ARG A 22 -13.68 -11.33 -0.54
N LYS A 23 -14.55 -12.34 -0.53
CA LYS A 23 -15.94 -12.22 -1.01
C LYS A 23 -16.74 -11.28 -0.11
N ARG A 24 -16.59 -11.43 1.21
CA ARG A 24 -17.24 -10.56 2.20
C ARG A 24 -16.85 -9.10 2.02
N VAL A 25 -15.55 -8.81 1.93
CA VAL A 25 -15.05 -7.44 1.73
C VAL A 25 -15.56 -6.83 0.44
N LEU A 26 -15.55 -7.59 -0.68
CA LEU A 26 -16.08 -7.09 -1.95
C LEU A 26 -17.57 -6.69 -1.83
N ASN A 27 -18.37 -7.53 -1.18
CA ASN A 27 -19.81 -7.27 -1.01
C ASN A 27 -20.07 -6.04 -0.13
N GLU A 28 -19.38 -5.92 1.01
CA GLU A 28 -19.55 -4.80 1.94
C GLU A 28 -19.03 -3.47 1.35
N VAL A 29 -17.90 -3.47 0.62
CA VAL A 29 -17.43 -2.25 -0.06
C VAL A 29 -18.37 -1.86 -1.19
N ARG A 30 -18.90 -2.84 -1.94
CA ARG A 30 -19.84 -2.58 -3.03
C ARG A 30 -21.14 -1.97 -2.52
N SER A 31 -21.68 -2.44 -1.39
CA SER A 31 -22.93 -1.89 -0.84
C SER A 31 -22.82 -0.45 -0.36
N LEU A 32 -21.61 0.01 -0.03
CA LEU A 32 -21.35 1.38 0.43
C LEU A 32 -20.91 2.33 -0.70
N ALA A 33 -20.35 1.80 -1.79
CA ALA A 33 -19.88 2.61 -2.90
C ALA A 33 -21.03 3.00 -3.84
N SER A 34 -20.96 4.20 -4.43
CA SER A 34 -21.89 4.62 -5.50
C SER A 34 -21.86 3.66 -6.69
N ASP A 35 -23.04 3.32 -7.23
CA ASP A 35 -23.20 2.43 -8.39
C ASP A 35 -22.51 2.93 -9.66
N LEU A 36 -22.19 4.23 -9.72
CA LEU A 36 -21.41 4.83 -10.80
C LEU A 36 -19.96 4.29 -10.88
N TYR A 37 -19.46 3.70 -9.79
CA TYR A 37 -18.09 3.20 -9.72
C TYR A 37 -18.08 1.68 -9.78
N THR A 38 -17.13 1.09 -10.51
CA THR A 38 -16.83 -0.34 -10.39
C THR A 38 -15.92 -0.58 -9.18
N VAL A 39 -16.31 -1.49 -8.29
CA VAL A 39 -15.45 -1.95 -7.19
C VAL A 39 -14.71 -3.20 -7.64
N ARG A 40 -13.39 -3.21 -7.48
CA ARG A 40 -12.54 -4.34 -7.85
C ARG A 40 -11.45 -4.55 -6.82
N LEU A 41 -11.36 -5.80 -6.36
CA LEU A 41 -10.21 -6.30 -5.64
C LEU A 41 -9.19 -6.83 -6.67
N ARG A 42 -7.97 -6.30 -6.67
CA ARG A 42 -6.89 -6.82 -7.52
C ARG A 42 -6.46 -8.23 -7.05
N PRO A 43 -6.00 -9.09 -7.97
CA PRO A 43 -5.46 -10.38 -7.60
C PRO A 43 -4.11 -10.19 -6.90
N VAL A 44 -3.85 -11.04 -5.90
CA VAL A 44 -2.58 -11.11 -5.17
C VAL A 44 -2.21 -12.58 -5.11
N THR A 45 -1.02 -12.94 -5.60
CA THR A 45 -0.56 -14.34 -5.65
C THR A 45 -0.42 -14.94 -4.26
N ASP A 46 0.23 -14.21 -3.36
CA ASP A 46 0.38 -14.57 -1.95
C ASP A 46 0.27 -13.30 -1.10
N PRO A 47 -0.82 -13.13 -0.33
CA PRO A 47 -1.03 -11.92 0.47
C PRO A 47 -0.08 -11.83 1.67
N ILE A 48 0.51 -12.94 2.13
CA ILE A 48 1.43 -12.95 3.27
C ILE A 48 2.78 -12.36 2.85
N THR A 49 3.30 -12.78 1.71
CA THR A 49 4.62 -12.33 1.20
C THR A 49 4.56 -11.11 0.30
N HIS A 50 3.36 -10.59 -0.03
CA HIS A 50 3.20 -9.51 -0.99
C HIS A 50 4.01 -8.25 -0.64
N ALA A 51 3.96 -7.81 0.63
CA ALA A 51 4.66 -6.61 1.08
C ALA A 51 6.19 -6.71 0.85
N TRP A 52 6.77 -7.87 1.17
CA TRP A 52 8.19 -8.14 0.94
C TRP A 52 8.54 -8.12 -0.55
N ASN A 53 7.72 -8.76 -1.39
CA ASN A 53 7.90 -8.78 -2.84
C ASN A 53 7.85 -7.36 -3.44
N CYS A 54 6.90 -6.53 -3.01
CA CYS A 54 6.83 -5.13 -3.42
C CYS A 54 8.09 -4.35 -3.02
N GLY A 55 8.57 -4.53 -1.79
CA GLY A 55 9.80 -3.89 -1.31
C GLY A 55 11.02 -4.30 -2.16
N ARG A 56 11.16 -5.60 -2.44
CA ARG A 56 12.22 -6.12 -3.31
C ARG A 56 12.17 -5.51 -4.71
N SER A 57 11.00 -5.37 -5.30
CA SER A 57 10.83 -4.79 -6.64
C SER A 57 11.05 -3.27 -6.66
N ALA A 58 10.79 -2.56 -5.57
CA ALA A 58 10.93 -1.12 -5.48
C ALA A 58 12.36 -0.64 -5.19
N ILE A 59 13.27 -1.51 -4.74
CA ILE A 59 14.56 -1.07 -4.23
C ILE A 59 15.40 -0.27 -5.25
N ALA A 60 15.36 -0.67 -6.53
CA ALA A 60 16.09 0.01 -7.59
C ALA A 60 15.60 1.45 -7.82
N SER A 61 14.30 1.71 -7.66
CA SER A 61 13.73 3.06 -7.81
C SER A 61 13.86 3.91 -6.55
N LEU A 62 14.21 3.30 -5.41
CA LEU A 62 14.37 3.97 -4.12
C LEU A 62 15.82 4.38 -3.80
N ASN A 63 16.78 4.05 -4.66
CA ASN A 63 18.21 4.37 -4.45
C ASN A 63 18.44 5.86 -4.10
N ALA A 64 17.76 6.77 -4.80
CA ALA A 64 17.87 8.21 -4.56
C ALA A 64 17.22 8.68 -3.25
N ARG A 65 16.44 7.81 -2.59
CA ARG A 65 15.75 8.11 -1.33
C ARG A 65 16.41 7.47 -0.13
N PHE A 66 17.55 6.77 -0.24
CA PHE A 66 18.22 6.24 0.94
C PHE A 66 18.71 7.35 1.88
N VAL A 67 18.76 7.04 3.17
CA VAL A 67 19.40 7.88 4.18
C VAL A 67 20.77 7.29 4.43
N SER A 68 21.81 8.06 4.12
CA SER A 68 23.18 7.70 4.42
C SER A 68 23.48 7.84 5.92
N LYS A 69 24.53 7.15 6.37
CA LYS A 69 25.00 7.26 7.75
C LYS A 69 25.33 8.70 8.14
N ALA A 70 26.03 9.43 7.27
CA ALA A 70 26.42 10.83 7.52
C ALA A 70 25.20 11.75 7.71
N GLU A 71 24.18 11.61 6.86
CA GLU A 71 22.92 12.37 7.00
C GLU A 71 22.19 12.04 8.31
N TYR A 72 22.22 10.78 8.74
CA TYR A 72 21.62 10.37 10.00
C TYR A 72 22.41 10.89 11.21
N GLU A 73 23.74 10.90 11.15
CA GLU A 73 24.58 11.46 12.21
C GLU A 73 24.41 12.98 12.35
N GLU A 74 24.19 13.70 11.24
CA GLU A 74 23.97 15.15 11.23
C GLU A 74 22.56 15.54 11.72
N HIS A 75 21.53 14.86 11.23
CA HIS A 75 20.14 15.27 11.42
C HIS A 75 19.35 14.38 12.40
N GLY A 76 19.96 13.28 12.86
CA GLY A 76 19.30 12.29 13.70
C GLY A 76 18.06 11.66 13.03
N PRO A 77 17.10 11.16 13.82
CA PRO A 77 15.87 10.53 13.31
C PRO A 77 15.00 11.45 12.41
N ALA A 78 15.14 12.77 12.52
CA ALA A 78 14.34 13.74 11.78
C ALA A 78 14.51 13.60 10.25
N ILE A 79 15.67 13.14 9.76
CA ILE A 79 15.90 12.95 8.33
C ILE A 79 15.00 11.86 7.74
N CYS A 80 14.73 10.80 8.49
CA CYS A 80 13.83 9.72 8.08
C CYS A 80 12.39 10.23 7.95
N HIS A 81 11.93 11.04 8.92
CA HIS A 81 10.63 11.71 8.87
C HIS A 81 10.50 12.58 7.63
N LYS A 82 11.49 13.45 7.39
CA LYS A 82 11.51 14.33 6.23
C LYS A 82 11.55 13.57 4.91
N ARG A 83 12.21 12.40 4.84
CA ARG A 83 12.39 11.67 3.58
C ARG A 83 11.24 10.71 3.25
N TYR A 84 10.64 10.08 4.24
CA TYR A 84 9.66 9.01 4.04
C TYR A 84 8.26 9.28 4.58
N PHE A 85 8.09 10.26 5.46
CA PHE A 85 6.84 10.54 6.16
C PHE A 85 6.27 11.93 5.82
N ILE A 86 6.52 12.41 4.60
CA ILE A 86 5.83 13.60 4.08
C ILE A 86 4.37 13.19 3.80
N PHE A 87 3.51 13.40 4.79
CA PHE A 87 2.05 13.23 4.66
C PHE A 87 1.34 14.53 4.24
N HIS A 88 2.09 15.60 3.98
CA HIS A 88 1.54 16.90 3.61
C HIS A 88 1.77 17.18 2.12
N ASP A 89 0.65 17.22 1.40
CA ASP A 89 0.31 18.07 0.25
C ASP A 89 -0.45 17.26 -0.82
N PHE A 90 -1.66 16.83 -0.45
CA PHE A 90 -2.74 16.47 -1.38
C PHE A 90 -3.87 17.49 -1.24
#